data_AF-W1F716-F1
#
_entry.id   AF-W1F716-F1
#
_cell.length_a   1.000
_cell.length_b   1.000
_cell.length_c   1.000
_cell.angle_alpha   90.00
_cell.angle_beta   90.00
_cell.angle_gamma   90.00
#
_symmetry.space_group_name_H-M   'P 1'
#
loop_
_entity.id
_entity.type
_entity.pdbx_description
1 polymer ?
#
loop_
_entity_poly.entity_id
_entity_poly.type
_entity_poly.pdbx_seq_one_letter_code
_entity_poly.pdbx_strand_id
1 'polypeptide(L)'
;MTTVIAWSTGVDAKTAIGLGLPFSLLMQYVILFFYSAFSLFMTKADKCAKEADTAAFSRLNWTTMLIVASAYAVIAFLCTYLAQGAMQALVKAMPAWLTHGFEVAGGILPAVGFGLLLRVMFKAQYIPYLIAGFLFVCYIQVSNLLPVAVLGAGFAVYEFFNAKSRQQAQPQPVASKNEEEDYSNGI
;
A
#
# COMPACT_ATOMS: atom_id res chain seq x y z
N MET A 1 -14.54 -5.47 11.37
CA MET A 1 -15.52 -4.40 11.69
C MET A 1 -16.48 -4.16 10.56
N THR A 2 -16.01 -3.69 9.39
CA THR A 2 -16.85 -3.38 8.23
C THR A 2 -17.77 -4.52 7.79
N THR A 3 -17.27 -5.76 7.80
CA THR A 3 -18.05 -6.96 7.49
C THR A 3 -19.15 -7.25 8.50
N VAL A 4 -18.87 -7.04 9.79
CA VAL A 4 -19.85 -7.21 10.87
C VAL A 4 -20.89 -6.09 10.85
N ILE A 5 -20.50 -4.87 10.48
CA ILE A 5 -21.43 -3.77 10.26
C ILE A 5 -22.35 -4.13 9.09
N ALA A 6 -21.82 -4.47 7.91
CA ALA A 6 -22.61 -4.87 6.75
C ALA A 6 -23.64 -5.96 7.07
N TRP A 7 -23.21 -7.00 7.78
CA TRP A 7 -24.08 -8.10 8.17
C TRP A 7 -25.12 -7.72 9.24
N SER A 8 -24.72 -6.97 10.27
CA SER A 8 -25.60 -6.67 11.40
C SER A 8 -26.58 -5.52 11.15
N THR A 9 -26.20 -4.54 10.33
CA THR A 9 -27.07 -3.41 9.96
C THR A 9 -27.88 -3.68 8.70
N GLY A 10 -27.57 -4.75 7.94
CA GLY A 10 -28.25 -5.08 6.69
C GLY A 10 -28.08 -4.01 5.61
N VAL A 11 -26.98 -3.25 5.67
CA VAL A 11 -26.72 -2.12 4.77
C VAL A 11 -25.90 -2.61 3.58
N ASP A 12 -26.13 -2.01 2.40
CA ASP A 12 -25.37 -2.31 1.18
C ASP A 12 -23.85 -2.27 1.41
N ALA A 13 -23.13 -3.13 0.68
CA ALA A 13 -21.68 -3.26 0.81
C ALA A 13 -20.94 -1.93 0.56
N LYS A 14 -21.42 -1.08 -0.36
CA LYS A 14 -20.80 0.22 -0.66
C LYS A 14 -20.88 1.17 0.54
N THR A 15 -22.06 1.27 1.13
CA THR A 15 -22.31 2.10 2.31
C THR A 15 -21.55 1.57 3.51
N ALA A 16 -21.49 0.24 3.70
CA ALA A 16 -20.72 -0.36 4.79
C ALA A 16 -19.22 -0.01 4.68
N ILE A 17 -18.64 -0.08 3.47
CA ILE A 17 -17.24 0.34 3.21
C ILE A 17 -17.03 1.81 3.58
N GLY A 18 -17.94 2.68 3.15
CA GLY A 18 -17.90 4.11 3.48
C GLY A 18 -17.96 4.39 4.99
N LEU A 19 -18.92 3.77 5.67
CA LEU A 19 -19.08 3.86 7.13
C LEU A 19 -17.91 3.26 7.89
N GLY A 20 -17.12 2.39 7.26
CA GLY A 20 -15.89 1.83 7.80
C GLY A 20 -14.72 2.83 7.83
N LEU A 21 -14.76 3.92 7.07
CA LEU A 21 -13.65 4.87 6.94
C LEU A 21 -13.26 5.54 8.28
N PRO A 22 -14.19 6.08 9.10
CA PRO A 22 -13.85 6.66 10.40
C PRO A 22 -13.16 5.66 11.34
N PHE A 23 -13.63 4.41 11.33
CA PHE A 23 -13.03 3.34 12.13
C PHE A 23 -11.64 2.95 11.62
N SER A 24 -11.44 2.96 10.30
CA SER A 24 -10.12 2.70 9.71
C SER A 24 -9.11 3.77 10.09
N LEU A 25 -9.52 5.04 10.13
CA LEU A 25 -8.67 6.14 10.59
C LEU A 25 -8.34 6.00 12.08
N LEU A 26 -9.33 5.63 12.90
CA LEU A 26 -9.09 5.39 14.33
C LEU A 26 -8.08 4.25 14.54
N MET A 27 -8.20 3.15 13.78
CA MET A 27 -7.24 2.04 13.84
C MET A 27 -5.84 2.45 13.34
N GLN A 28 -5.76 3.39 12.39
CA GLN A 28 -4.48 3.97 11.95
C GLN A 28 -3.80 4.78 13.06
N TYR A 29 -4.54 5.43 13.96
CA TYR A 29 -3.94 6.06 15.13
C TYR A 29 -3.49 5.06 16.18
N VAL A 30 -4.24 3.97 16.36
CA VAL A 30 -3.87 2.87 17.25
C VAL A 30 -2.55 2.24 16.81
N ILE A 31 -2.34 1.97 15.50
CA ILE A 31 -1.05 1.43 15.04
C ILE A 31 0.10 2.39 15.30
N LEU A 32 -0.13 3.69 15.12
CA LEU A 32 0.88 4.72 15.35
C LEU A 32 1.27 4.78 16.83
N PHE A 33 0.30 4.64 17.73
CA PHE A 33 0.54 4.53 19.16
C PHE A 33 1.38 3.29 19.50
N PHE A 34 1.06 2.13 18.91
CA PHE A 34 1.90 0.94 19.08
C PHE A 34 3.32 1.17 18.58
N TYR A 35 3.52 1.77 17.41
CA TYR A 35 4.87 2.10 16.92
C TYR A 35 5.64 3.01 17.88
N SER A 36 4.98 3.99 18.49
CA SER A 36 5.58 4.82 19.53
C SER A 36 5.93 4.00 20.78
N ALA A 37 5.04 3.14 21.26
CA ALA A 37 5.29 2.27 22.42
C ALA A 37 6.43 1.26 22.16
N PHE A 38 6.55 0.74 20.93
CA PHE A 38 7.61 -0.19 20.54
C PHE A 38 9.00 0.45 20.45
N SER A 39 9.08 1.78 20.34
CA SER A 39 10.35 2.50 20.45
C SER A 39 11.07 2.20 21.79
N LEU A 40 10.33 1.94 22.87
CA LEU A 40 10.90 1.58 24.18
C LEU A 40 11.56 0.19 24.17
N PHE A 41 11.10 -0.73 23.33
CA PHE A 41 11.69 -2.06 23.17
C PHE A 41 12.96 -2.02 22.31
N MET A 42 13.15 -0.96 21.52
CA MET A 42 14.32 -0.80 20.66
C MET A 42 15.62 -0.63 21.45
N THR A 43 15.57 -0.03 22.63
CA THR A 43 16.74 0.05 23.53
C THR A 43 17.22 -1.33 24.01
N LYS A 44 16.32 -2.32 24.10
CA LYS A 44 16.70 -3.72 24.38
C LYS A 44 17.22 -4.43 23.13
N ALA A 45 16.67 -4.10 21.96
CA ALA A 45 17.19 -4.60 20.69
C ALA A 45 18.64 -4.12 20.44
N ASP A 46 18.96 -2.86 20.74
CA ASP A 46 20.31 -2.31 20.63
C ASP A 46 21.33 -3.01 21.56
N LYS A 47 20.89 -3.45 22.74
CA LYS A 47 21.74 -4.23 23.66
C LYS A 47 22.01 -5.63 23.12
N CYS A 48 20.98 -6.34 22.65
CA CYS A 48 21.16 -7.65 22.02
C CYS A 48 22.01 -7.58 20.74
N ALA A 49 21.93 -6.49 19.98
CA ALA A 49 22.77 -6.27 18.80
C ALA A 49 24.25 -6.10 19.15
N LYS A 50 24.57 -5.41 20.25
CA LYS A 50 25.96 -5.27 20.75
C LYS A 50 26.56 -6.60 21.22
N GLU A 51 25.72 -7.50 21.72
CA GLU A 51 26.12 -8.83 22.21
C GLU A 51 26.19 -9.88 21.08
N ALA A 52 25.84 -9.52 19.84
CA ALA A 52 25.79 -10.40 18.66
C ALA A 52 24.93 -11.68 18.84
N ASP A 53 23.99 -11.68 19.79
CA ASP A 53 23.07 -12.80 20.02
C ASP A 53 21.87 -12.73 19.04
N THR A 54 22.02 -13.43 17.91
CA THR A 54 21.01 -13.54 16.87
C THR A 54 19.73 -14.26 17.33
N ALA A 55 19.83 -15.15 18.32
CA ALA A 55 18.69 -15.88 18.87
C ALA A 55 17.85 -15.01 19.81
N ALA A 56 18.49 -14.19 20.65
CA ALA A 56 17.80 -13.20 21.47
C ALA A 56 17.10 -12.13 20.62
N PHE A 57 17.75 -11.65 19.56
CA PHE A 57 17.18 -10.67 18.64
C PHE A 57 15.93 -11.22 17.91
N SER A 58 16.01 -12.44 17.38
CA SER A 58 14.88 -13.09 16.70
C SER A 58 13.68 -13.29 17.65
N ARG A 59 13.92 -13.74 18.89
CA ARG A 59 12.88 -13.89 19.92
C ARG A 59 12.25 -12.54 20.29
N LEU A 60 13.03 -11.47 20.39
CA LEU A 60 12.52 -10.13 20.70
C LEU A 60 11.60 -9.60 19.58
N ASN A 61 11.99 -9.80 18.32
CA ASN A 61 11.17 -9.42 17.17
C ASN A 61 9.86 -10.22 17.11
N TRP A 62 9.93 -11.54 17.30
CA TRP A 62 8.74 -12.39 17.35
C TRP A 62 7.80 -12.04 18.52
N THR A 63 8.35 -11.75 19.69
CA THR A 63 7.57 -11.34 20.87
C THR A 63 6.88 -10.01 20.62
N THR A 64 7.58 -9.05 20.03
CA THR A 64 7.06 -7.74 19.63
C THR A 64 5.90 -7.89 18.63
N MET A 65 6.09 -8.71 17.60
CA MET A 65 5.06 -9.01 16.60
C MET A 65 3.84 -9.69 17.24
N LEU A 66 4.04 -10.66 18.14
CA LEU A 66 2.96 -11.34 18.86
C LEU A 66 2.17 -10.39 19.77
N ILE A 67 2.83 -9.45 20.43
CA ILE A 67 2.16 -8.43 21.26
C ILE A 67 1.28 -7.53 20.38
N VAL A 68 1.77 -7.06 19.23
CA VAL A 68 0.95 -6.26 18.29
C VAL A 68 -0.23 -7.08 17.78
N ALA A 69 0.02 -8.30 17.32
CA ALA A 69 -0.99 -9.17 16.74
C ALA A 69 -2.07 -9.53 17.75
N SER A 70 -1.69 -9.88 18.99
CA SER A 70 -2.63 -10.17 20.07
C SER A 70 -3.43 -8.95 20.49
N ALA A 71 -2.80 -7.78 20.62
CA ALA A 71 -3.51 -6.54 20.93
C ALA A 71 -4.52 -6.17 19.83
N TYR A 72 -4.14 -6.29 18.55
CA TYR A 72 -5.05 -6.10 17.42
C TYR A 72 -6.19 -7.11 17.42
N ALA A 73 -5.92 -8.38 17.69
CA ALA A 73 -6.93 -9.42 17.77
C ALA A 73 -7.93 -9.14 18.90
N VAL A 74 -7.46 -8.70 20.08
CA VAL A 74 -8.31 -8.34 21.21
C VAL A 74 -9.17 -7.12 20.89
N ILE A 75 -8.59 -6.06 20.33
CA ILE A 75 -9.35 -4.86 19.91
C ILE A 75 -10.38 -5.24 18.84
N ALA A 76 -9.98 -6.04 17.86
CA ALA A 76 -10.87 -6.50 16.80
C ALA A 76 -11.96 -7.44 17.34
N PHE A 77 -11.70 -8.23 18.36
CA PHE A 77 -12.69 -9.11 18.95
C PHE A 77 -13.69 -8.33 19.83
N LEU A 78 -13.18 -7.43 20.68
CA LEU A 78 -14.00 -6.57 21.53
C LEU A 78 -14.94 -5.70 20.70
N CYS A 79 -14.41 -5.08 19.64
CA CYS A 79 -15.22 -4.21 18.79
C CYS A 79 -16.24 -5.01 17.95
N THR A 80 -15.98 -6.26 17.53
CA THR A 80 -17.00 -7.05 16.81
C THR A 80 -18.05 -7.67 17.72
N TYR A 81 -17.65 -8.20 18.88
CA TYR A 81 -18.55 -8.96 19.76
C TYR A 81 -19.28 -8.08 20.77
N LEU A 82 -18.58 -7.14 21.41
CA LEU A 82 -19.11 -6.33 22.50
C LEU A 82 -19.72 -5.01 22.00
N ALA A 83 -19.11 -4.41 20.98
CA ALA A 83 -19.51 -3.09 20.49
C ALA A 83 -20.53 -3.14 19.32
N GLN A 84 -21.11 -4.30 18.99
CA GLN A 84 -22.05 -4.42 17.87
C GLN A 84 -23.24 -3.45 18.01
N GLY A 85 -23.85 -3.39 19.20
CA GLY A 85 -24.94 -2.45 19.49
C GLY A 85 -24.49 -0.98 19.47
N ALA A 86 -23.31 -0.68 20.01
CA ALA A 86 -22.75 0.67 20.00
C ALA A 86 -22.42 1.16 18.58
N MET A 87 -21.90 0.27 17.72
CA MET A 87 -21.65 0.58 16.30
C MET A 87 -22.95 0.88 15.56
N GLN A 88 -24.02 0.12 15.80
CA GLN A 88 -25.32 0.40 15.18
C GLN A 88 -25.91 1.72 15.67
N ALA A 89 -25.82 1.99 16.98
CA ALA A 89 -26.28 3.26 17.56
C ALA A 89 -25.49 4.45 16.99
N LEU A 90 -24.17 4.32 16.86
CA LEU A 90 -23.31 5.36 16.28
C LEU A 90 -23.67 5.61 14.81
N VAL A 91 -23.90 4.56 14.02
CA VAL A 91 -24.31 4.70 12.61
C VAL A 91 -25.68 5.36 12.50
N LYS A 92 -26.64 4.98 13.34
CA LYS A 92 -27.99 5.60 13.38
C LYS A 92 -27.99 7.03 13.90
N ALA A 93 -27.03 7.39 14.75
CA ALA A 93 -26.87 8.75 15.26
C ALA A 93 -26.25 9.71 14.22
N MET A 94 -25.63 9.18 13.15
CA MET A 94 -25.09 10.03 12.09
C MET A 94 -26.22 10.66 11.26
N PRO A 95 -26.16 11.97 10.97
CA PRO A 95 -27.15 12.65 10.15
C PRO A 95 -27.09 12.15 8.70
N ALA A 96 -28.23 12.16 8.01
CA ALA A 96 -28.37 11.60 6.66
C ALA A 96 -27.38 12.17 5.63
N TRP A 97 -27.00 13.44 5.75
CA TRP A 97 -26.02 14.05 4.84
C TRP A 97 -24.62 13.41 4.97
N LEU A 98 -24.24 13.01 6.19
CA LEU A 98 -22.93 12.45 6.48
C LEU A 98 -22.85 10.98 6.07
N THR A 99 -23.89 10.19 6.35
CA THR A 99 -23.97 8.79 5.91
C THR A 99 -23.98 8.69 4.39
N HIS A 100 -24.71 9.58 3.70
CA HIS A 100 -24.71 9.65 2.24
C HIS A 100 -23.34 10.08 1.68
N GLY A 101 -22.65 11.03 2.32
CA GLY A 101 -21.29 11.40 1.95
C GLY A 101 -20.30 10.24 2.04
N PHE A 102 -20.39 9.44 3.11
CA PHE A 102 -19.58 8.23 3.25
C PHE A 102 -19.93 7.15 2.23
N GLU A 103 -21.20 6.97 1.89
CA GLU A 103 -21.63 6.03 0.84
C GLU A 103 -21.01 6.37 -0.52
N VAL A 104 -21.09 7.63 -0.93
CA VAL A 104 -20.48 8.11 -2.19
C VAL A 104 -18.96 7.94 -2.14
N ALA A 105 -18.32 8.30 -1.03
CA ALA A 105 -16.88 8.11 -0.86
C ALA A 105 -16.47 6.62 -0.91
N GLY A 106 -17.25 5.73 -0.29
CA GLY A 106 -17.06 4.29 -0.32
C GLY A 106 -17.20 3.70 -1.73
N GLY A 107 -18.11 4.23 -2.53
CA GLY A 107 -18.29 3.85 -3.94
C GLY A 107 -17.12 4.24 -4.84
N ILE A 108 -16.45 5.36 -4.55
CA ILE A 108 -15.30 5.86 -5.33
C ILE A 108 -13.98 5.23 -4.85
N LEU A 109 -13.94 4.64 -3.64
CA LEU A 109 -12.74 4.08 -3.03
C LEU A 109 -11.96 3.08 -3.92
N PRO A 110 -12.59 2.17 -4.69
CA PRO A 110 -11.85 1.31 -5.62
C PRO A 110 -11.08 2.09 -6.69
N ALA A 111 -11.66 3.16 -7.23
CA ALA A 111 -11.00 4.01 -8.22
C ALA A 111 -9.81 4.77 -7.62
N VAL A 112 -9.95 5.25 -6.38
CA VAL A 112 -8.83 5.87 -5.63
C VAL A 112 -7.70 4.86 -5.41
N GLY A 113 -8.03 3.61 -5.07
CA GLY A 113 -7.06 2.53 -4.91
C GLY A 113 -6.25 2.29 -6.19
N PHE A 114 -6.92 2.16 -7.34
CA PHE A 114 -6.24 2.05 -8.64
C PHE A 114 -5.42 3.30 -8.98
N GLY A 115 -5.92 4.49 -8.65
CA GLY A 115 -5.18 5.74 -8.84
C GLY A 115 -3.90 5.82 -7.99
N LEU A 116 -3.93 5.32 -6.76
CA LEU A 116 -2.75 5.26 -5.89
C LEU A 116 -1.71 4.27 -6.43
N LEU A 117 -2.14 3.07 -6.85
CA LEU A 117 -1.26 2.09 -7.49
C LEU A 117 -0.63 2.66 -8.75
N LEU A 118 -1.44 3.32 -9.59
CA LEU A 118 -0.94 3.97 -10.79
C LEU A 118 0.10 5.03 -10.44
N ARG A 119 -0.18 5.92 -9.49
CA ARG A 119 0.76 6.97 -9.04
C ARG A 119 2.12 6.40 -8.63
N VAL A 120 2.15 5.27 -7.92
CA VAL A 120 3.39 4.62 -7.49
C VAL A 120 4.15 3.99 -8.66
N MET A 121 3.43 3.44 -9.65
CA MET A 121 4.03 2.77 -10.81
C MET A 121 4.28 3.70 -12.01
N PHE A 122 3.77 4.94 -11.97
CA PHE A 122 3.72 5.83 -13.13
C PHE A 122 5.13 6.31 -13.50
N LYS A 123 5.51 6.09 -14.76
CA LYS A 123 6.68 6.72 -15.39
C LYS A 123 6.26 7.28 -16.75
N ALA A 124 6.78 8.46 -17.11
CA ALA A 124 6.39 9.16 -18.34
C ALA A 124 6.60 8.31 -19.61
N GLN A 125 7.63 7.47 -19.64
CA GLN A 125 7.93 6.55 -20.73
C GLN A 125 6.85 5.48 -20.97
N TYR A 126 6.00 5.17 -19.97
CA TYR A 126 4.99 4.12 -20.07
C TYR A 126 3.55 4.64 -20.26
N ILE A 127 3.38 5.95 -20.47
CA ILE A 127 2.07 6.56 -20.79
C ILE A 127 1.37 5.89 -21.98
N PRO A 128 2.07 5.54 -23.09
CA PRO A 128 1.41 4.91 -24.25
C PRO A 128 0.75 3.57 -23.91
N TYR A 129 1.38 2.76 -23.06
CA TYR A 129 0.82 1.47 -22.62
C TYR A 129 -0.43 1.63 -21.76
N LEU A 130 -0.49 2.68 -20.95
CA LEU A 130 -1.66 3.00 -20.15
C LEU A 130 -2.85 3.43 -21.03
N ILE A 131 -2.62 4.31 -21.99
CA ILE A 131 -3.67 4.78 -22.92
C ILE A 131 -4.18 3.61 -23.76
N ALA A 132 -3.28 2.75 -24.25
CA ALA A 132 -3.64 1.56 -25.02
C ALA A 132 -4.50 0.58 -24.21
N GLY A 133 -4.11 0.29 -22.95
CA GLY A 133 -4.89 -0.56 -22.05
C GLY A 133 -6.26 0.03 -21.70
N PHE A 134 -6.33 1.35 -21.48
CA PHE A 134 -7.59 2.05 -21.23
C PHE A 134 -8.54 1.95 -22.43
N LEU A 135 -8.05 2.22 -23.65
CA LEU A 135 -8.84 2.13 -24.87
C LEU A 135 -9.33 0.69 -25.10
N PHE A 136 -8.48 -0.30 -24.86
CA PHE A 136 -8.83 -1.72 -24.97
C PHE A 136 -10.01 -2.10 -24.06
N VAL A 137 -9.98 -1.69 -22.79
CA VAL A 137 -11.06 -1.99 -21.82
C VAL A 137 -12.34 -1.20 -22.11
N CYS A 138 -12.26 0.02 -22.65
CA CYS A 138 -13.43 0.81 -23.00
C CYS A 138 -14.23 0.24 -24.19
N TYR A 139 -13.56 -0.36 -25.16
CA TYR A 139 -14.20 -0.84 -26.40
C TYR A 139 -14.45 -2.35 -26.44
N ILE A 140 -13.65 -3.14 -25.73
CA ILE A 140 -13.84 -4.58 -25.64
C ILE A 140 -14.56 -4.88 -24.33
N GLN A 141 -15.75 -5.47 -24.42
CA GLN A 141 -16.48 -5.95 -23.25
C GLN A 141 -15.80 -7.21 -22.70
N VAL A 142 -14.68 -7.01 -22.00
CA VAL A 142 -14.02 -8.09 -21.27
C VAL A 142 -14.73 -8.24 -19.93
N SER A 143 -15.44 -9.35 -19.74
CA SER A 143 -16.15 -9.63 -18.48
C SER A 143 -15.20 -9.82 -17.29
N ASN A 144 -13.90 -10.03 -17.54
CA ASN A 144 -12.87 -10.31 -16.55
C ASN A 144 -11.63 -9.44 -16.77
N LEU A 145 -10.93 -9.05 -15.71
CA LEU A 145 -9.66 -8.31 -15.81
C LEU A 145 -8.48 -9.18 -16.29
N LEU A 146 -8.60 -10.51 -16.22
CA LEU A 146 -7.49 -11.44 -16.46
C LEU A 146 -6.89 -11.33 -17.87
N PRO A 147 -7.67 -11.28 -18.97
CA PRO A 147 -7.11 -11.11 -20.31
C PRO A 147 -6.29 -9.83 -20.47
N VAL A 148 -6.75 -8.74 -19.86
CA VAL A 148 -6.03 -7.44 -19.87
C VAL A 148 -4.71 -7.54 -19.12
N ALA A 149 -4.70 -8.22 -17.96
CA ALA A 149 -3.50 -8.44 -17.18
C ALA A 149 -2.46 -9.30 -17.92
N VAL A 150 -2.90 -10.37 -18.59
CA VAL A 150 -2.02 -11.25 -19.38
C VAL A 150 -1.43 -10.51 -20.58
N LEU A 151 -2.23 -9.71 -21.29
CA LEU A 151 -1.72 -8.85 -22.37
C LEU A 151 -0.70 -7.82 -21.85
N GLY A 152 -0.99 -7.17 -20.73
CA GLY A 152 -0.06 -6.24 -20.08
C GLY A 152 1.25 -6.91 -19.67
N ALA A 153 1.18 -8.13 -19.12
CA ALA A 153 2.37 -8.92 -18.79
C ALA A 153 3.18 -9.28 -20.04
N GLY A 154 2.52 -9.64 -21.14
CA GLY A 154 3.17 -9.90 -22.43
C GLY A 154 3.94 -8.67 -22.96
N PHE A 155 3.32 -7.49 -22.94
CA PHE A 155 3.98 -6.24 -23.32
C PHE A 155 5.15 -5.88 -22.39
N ALA A 156 5.01 -6.11 -21.09
CA ALA A 156 6.08 -5.87 -20.12
C ALA A 156 7.31 -6.77 -20.38
N VAL A 157 7.08 -8.05 -20.68
CA VAL A 157 8.16 -9.00 -21.01
C VAL A 157 8.84 -8.61 -22.33
N TYR A 158 8.08 -8.25 -23.36
CA TYR A 158 8.62 -7.77 -24.62
C TYR A 158 9.50 -6.54 -24.43
N GLU A 159 9.01 -5.53 -23.69
CA GLU A 159 9.77 -4.31 -23.43
C GLU A 159 11.00 -4.57 -22.54
N PHE A 160 10.92 -5.51 -21.60
CA PHE A 160 12.08 -5.93 -20.80
C PHE A 160 13.20 -6.52 -21.66
N PHE A 161 12.87 -7.40 -22.61
CA PHE A 161 13.87 -7.95 -23.54
C PHE A 161 14.40 -6.88 -24.51
N ASN A 162 13.53 -6.02 -25.05
CA ASN A 162 13.92 -4.91 -25.93
C ASN A 162 14.85 -3.91 -25.20
N ALA A 163 14.55 -3.54 -23.96
CA ALA A 163 15.40 -2.68 -23.14
C ALA A 163 16.76 -3.31 -22.86
N LYS A 164 16.80 -4.62 -22.57
CA LYS A 164 18.04 -5.38 -22.35
C LYS A 164 18.89 -5.46 -23.63
N SER A 165 18.27 -5.67 -24.79
CA SER A 165 18.95 -5.68 -26.08
C SER A 165 19.49 -4.30 -26.47
N ARG A 166 18.76 -3.22 -26.17
CA ARG A 166 19.25 -1.84 -26.37
C ARG A 166 20.44 -1.49 -25.47
N GLN A 167 20.45 -1.98 -24.24
CA GLN A 167 21.61 -1.83 -23.33
C GLN A 167 22.84 -2.63 -23.81
N GLN A 168 22.65 -3.77 -24.45
CA GLN A 168 23.75 -4.54 -25.05
C GLN A 168 24.25 -3.97 -26.40
N ALA A 169 23.43 -3.16 -27.07
CA ALA A 169 23.74 -2.57 -28.38
C ALA A 169 24.33 -1.15 -28.32
N GLN A 170 24.50 -0.55 -27.13
CA GLN A 170 25.21 0.72 -26.97
C GLN A 170 26.74 0.47 -26.93
N PRO A 171 27.53 1.03 -27.87
CA PRO A 171 28.99 1.04 -27.76
C PRO A 171 29.39 1.87 -26.54
N GLN A 172 30.45 1.43 -25.84
CA GLN A 172 31.10 2.16 -24.75
C GLN A 172 31.29 3.65 -25.13
N PRO A 173 31.01 4.62 -24.24
CA PRO A 173 31.49 5.97 -24.46
C PRO A 173 33.02 5.90 -24.48
N VAL A 174 33.59 6.30 -25.61
CA VAL A 174 35.02 6.37 -25.87
C VAL A 174 35.66 7.12 -24.71
N ALA A 175 36.62 6.47 -24.05
CA ALA A 175 37.50 7.13 -23.11
C ALA A 175 38.28 8.21 -23.89
N SER A 176 37.87 9.48 -23.76
CA SER A 176 38.73 10.59 -24.13
C SER A 176 39.85 10.69 -23.10
N LYS A 177 40.92 9.95 -23.38
CA LYS A 177 42.24 10.23 -22.84
C LYS A 177 42.84 11.31 -23.75
N ASN A 178 43.06 12.50 -23.20
CA ASN A 178 44.14 13.45 -23.48
C ASN A 178 43.66 14.87 -23.17
N GLU A 179 44.01 15.36 -21.99
CA GLU A 179 44.53 16.71 -21.80
C GLU A 179 45.34 16.65 -20.50
N GLU A 180 46.65 16.41 -20.67
CA GLU A 180 47.65 16.73 -19.66
C GLU A 180 47.63 18.26 -19.50
N GLU A 181 46.90 18.76 -18.51
CA GLU A 181 47.11 20.13 -18.04
C GLU A 181 48.24 20.13 -17.02
N ASP A 182 49.39 20.51 -17.57
CA ASP A 182 50.62 20.94 -16.93
C ASP A 182 50.36 22.00 -15.85
N TYR A 183 50.57 21.65 -14.58
CA TYR A 183 50.63 22.59 -13.46
C TYR A 183 52.08 22.82 -12.99
N SER A 184 53.06 22.67 -13.88
CA SER A 184 54.40 23.21 -13.68
C SER A 184 54.47 24.61 -14.29
N ASN A 185 54.16 25.67 -13.53
CA ASN A 185 54.87 26.98 -13.54
C ASN A 185 54.15 28.09 -12.73
N GLY A 186 54.76 28.46 -11.59
CA GLY A 186 54.76 29.81 -10.97
C GLY A 186 53.49 30.25 -10.25
N ILE A 187 53.49 30.65 -8.98
CA ILE A 187 54.53 31.18 -8.07
C ILE A 187 54.16 30.75 -6.65
#